data_AF-A0A948AZT9-F1
#
_entry.id   AF-A0A948AZT9-F1
#
_cell.length_a   1.000
_cell.length_b   1.000
_cell.length_c   1.000
_cell.angle_alpha   90.00
_cell.angle_beta   90.00
_cell.angle_gamma   90.00
#
_symmetry.space_group_name_H-M   'P 1'
#
loop_
_entity.id
_entity.type
_entity.pdbx_description
1 polymer ?
#
loop_
_entity_poly.entity_id
_entity_poly.type
_entity_poly.pdbx_seq_one_letter_code
_entity_poly.pdbx_strand_id
1 'polypeptide(L)'
;VMPNHVHGIVVIDNPHSDSDTVIGYNNINPTNVETLQCNVSTDDEINNSRKPKYPKTDKTHQFFSKISPKSGSLSTVIRSFKSIVTKTTNKIYPGINFKWQPRFYDHIIRNEKFLNEIRGYIYDNPERWELDRNNPNNLWM
;
A
#
# COMPACT_ATOMS: atom_id res chain seq x y z
N VAL A 1 -2.12 22.72 -7.84
CA VAL A 1 -2.40 21.27 -7.63
C VAL A 1 -1.99 20.54 -8.89
N MET A 2 -1.25 19.43 -8.79
CA MET A 2 -0.88 18.62 -9.96
C MET A 2 -1.92 17.52 -10.17
N PRO A 3 -2.66 17.51 -11.30
CA PRO A 3 -3.78 16.60 -11.48
C PRO A 3 -3.37 15.17 -11.89
N ASN A 4 -2.13 14.96 -12.33
CA ASN A 4 -1.69 13.69 -12.94
C ASN A 4 -0.93 12.75 -12.00
N HIS A 5 -0.40 13.22 -10.86
CA HIS A 5 0.37 12.38 -9.93
C HIS A 5 0.30 12.89 -8.49
N VAL A 6 0.69 12.03 -7.55
CA VAL A 6 0.77 12.34 -6.11
C VAL A 6 2.16 11.99 -5.62
N HIS A 7 2.76 12.88 -4.83
CA HIS A 7 4.00 12.61 -4.10
C HIS A 7 3.72 12.44 -2.62
N GLY A 8 4.50 11.60 -1.96
CA GLY A 8 4.41 11.38 -0.53
C GLY A 8 5.70 10.82 0.04
N ILE A 9 5.92 11.04 1.33
CA ILE A 9 7.04 10.47 2.08
C ILE A 9 6.45 9.46 3.06
N VAL A 10 6.94 8.22 2.99
CA VAL A 10 6.55 7.16 3.92
C VAL A 10 7.70 6.94 4.88
N VAL A 11 7.45 7.16 6.17
CA VAL A 11 8.40 6.85 7.24
C VAL A 11 8.08 5.46 7.76
N ILE A 12 9.07 4.57 7.71
CA ILE A 12 9.00 3.23 8.28
C ILE A 12 9.91 3.25 9.49
N ASP A 13 9.30 3.28 10.68
CA ASP A 13 10.03 3.25 11.94
C ASP A 13 9.87 1.89 12.62
N ASN A 14 10.91 1.44 13.33
CA ASN A 14 10.85 0.24 14.15
C ASN A 14 10.88 0.64 15.63
N PRO A 15 9.73 0.68 16.31
CA PRO A 15 9.62 1.17 17.69
C PRO A 15 10.33 0.28 18.73
N HIS A 16 10.94 -0.85 18.34
CA HIS A 16 11.59 -1.81 19.24
C HIS A 16 13.13 -1.80 19.19
N SER A 17 13.76 -0.70 18.75
CA SER A 17 15.23 -0.62 18.68
C SER A 17 15.93 -0.01 19.89
N ASP A 18 15.22 0.22 21.00
CA ASP A 18 15.81 0.60 22.28
C ASP A 18 15.69 -0.54 23.32
N SER A 19 16.86 -0.99 23.78
CA SER A 19 17.16 -1.82 24.96
C SER A 19 16.84 -3.33 24.94
N ASP A 20 17.86 -4.07 25.36
CA ASP A 20 17.83 -5.49 25.74
C ASP A 20 16.59 -5.87 26.54
N THR A 21 15.67 -6.60 25.92
CA THR A 21 15.00 -7.71 26.61
C THR A 21 14.69 -8.78 25.57
N VAL A 22 15.37 -9.92 25.68
CA VAL A 22 14.94 -11.17 25.06
C VAL A 22 13.62 -11.55 25.73
N ILE A 23 12.50 -11.01 25.26
CA ILE A 23 11.19 -11.59 25.51
C ILE A 23 10.87 -12.44 24.29
N GLY A 24 10.94 -13.75 24.51
CA GLY A 24 10.59 -14.74 23.51
C GLY A 24 9.26 -14.42 22.83
N TYR A 25 9.22 -14.73 21.54
CA TYR A 25 8.16 -14.51 20.55
C TYR A 25 6.77 -15.08 20.87
N ASN A 26 6.27 -15.00 22.11
CA ASN A 26 5.06 -15.72 22.49
C ASN A 26 3.92 -14.88 23.07
N ASN A 27 4.03 -13.57 23.30
CA ASN A 27 2.90 -12.81 23.90
C ASN A 27 2.84 -11.31 23.54
N ILE A 28 3.06 -10.94 22.27
CA ILE A 28 2.57 -9.64 21.79
C ILE A 28 1.32 -9.95 20.98
N ASN A 29 0.15 -9.75 21.57
CA ASN A 29 -1.08 -9.58 20.81
C ASN A 29 -0.78 -8.52 19.76
N PRO A 30 -0.74 -8.83 18.46
CA PRO A 30 -0.55 -7.80 17.45
C PRO A 30 -1.67 -6.80 17.70
N THR A 31 -1.32 -5.54 17.96
CA THR A 31 -2.32 -4.48 17.85
C THR A 31 -2.91 -4.66 16.45
N ASN A 32 -4.19 -5.01 16.39
CA ASN A 32 -4.88 -5.30 15.14
C ASN A 32 -4.87 -4.01 14.32
N VAL A 33 -3.81 -3.78 13.55
CA VAL A 33 -3.84 -2.79 12.49
C VAL A 33 -4.71 -3.43 11.44
N GLU A 34 -5.92 -2.90 11.26
CA GLU A 34 -6.86 -3.36 10.24
C GLU A 34 -6.17 -3.29 8.88
N THR A 35 -5.60 -4.42 8.45
CA THR A 35 -5.23 -4.59 7.06
C THR A 35 -6.51 -4.65 6.26
N LEU A 36 -6.56 -3.98 5.11
CA LEU A 36 -7.66 -4.19 4.17
C LEU A 36 -7.74 -5.68 3.88
N GLN A 37 -8.83 -6.30 4.36
CA GLN A 37 -9.19 -7.67 4.05
C GLN A 37 -9.12 -7.84 2.54
N CYS A 38 -8.07 -8.50 2.07
CA CYS A 38 -8.10 -9.12 0.77
C CYS A 38 -9.08 -10.30 0.93
N ASN A 39 -10.31 -10.11 0.48
CA ASN A 39 -11.39 -11.10 0.47
C ASN A 39 -10.87 -12.50 0.10
N VAL A 40 -10.78 -13.39 1.09
CA VAL A 40 -11.53 -14.65 1.16
C VAL A 40 -11.77 -14.90 2.65
N SER A 41 -12.93 -14.50 3.15
CA SER A 41 -13.39 -15.09 4.41
C SER A 41 -13.71 -16.56 4.11
N THR A 42 -12.97 -17.48 4.71
CA THR A 42 -13.56 -18.77 5.04
C THR A 42 -14.16 -18.58 6.43
N ASP A 43 -15.37 -18.02 6.49
CA ASP A 43 -16.19 -18.16 7.69
C ASP A 43 -16.48 -19.66 7.81
N ASP A 44 -15.62 -20.39 8.53
CA ASP A 44 -15.84 -21.78 8.93
C ASP A 44 -16.76 -21.85 10.17
N GLU A 45 -17.71 -20.91 10.29
CA GLU A 45 -18.79 -20.96 11.29
C GLU A 45 -20.16 -20.73 10.65
N ILE A 46 -20.52 -21.59 9.69
CA ILE A 46 -21.91 -22.02 9.59
C ILE A 46 -21.92 -23.54 9.53
N ASN A 47 -22.36 -24.13 10.65
CA ASN A 47 -22.85 -25.49 10.76
C ASN A 47 -23.49 -25.99 9.45
N ASN A 48 -22.74 -26.73 8.65
CA ASN A 48 -23.27 -27.65 7.66
C ASN A 48 -22.16 -28.58 7.20
N SER A 49 -22.45 -29.87 7.30
CA SER A 49 -21.66 -31.06 7.01
C SER A 49 -21.27 -31.21 5.53
N ARG A 50 -20.72 -30.16 4.93
CA ARG A 50 -20.14 -30.19 3.58
C ARG A 50 -18.63 -30.39 3.72
N LYS A 51 -18.22 -31.65 3.77
CA LYS A 51 -16.81 -32.01 3.56
C LYS A 51 -16.31 -31.34 2.27
N PRO A 52 -15.14 -30.69 2.26
CA PRO A 52 -14.59 -30.11 1.05
C PRO A 52 -14.46 -31.20 -0.02
N LYS A 53 -14.95 -30.90 -1.23
CA LYS A 53 -15.04 -31.84 -2.37
C LYS A 53 -13.67 -32.31 -2.90
N TYR A 54 -12.57 -31.74 -2.37
CA TYR A 54 -11.19 -32.05 -2.73
C TYR A 54 -10.31 -32.10 -1.48
N PRO A 55 -9.32 -33.02 -1.41
CA PRO A 55 -8.36 -33.05 -0.31
C PRO A 55 -7.51 -31.77 -0.34
N LYS A 56 -7.62 -30.93 0.68
CA LYS A 56 -6.65 -29.86 0.95
C LYS A 56 -5.31 -30.54 1.19
N THR A 57 -4.41 -30.51 0.20
CA THR A 57 -3.03 -30.93 0.43
C THR A 57 -2.29 -29.75 1.05
N ASP A 58 -1.64 -29.97 2.20
CA ASP A 58 -0.91 -28.92 2.93
C ASP A 58 0.07 -28.12 2.05
N LYS A 59 0.59 -28.77 1.01
CA LYS A 59 1.49 -28.18 0.00
C LYS A 59 0.86 -27.03 -0.78
N THR A 60 -0.45 -27.09 -1.08
CA THR A 60 -1.14 -26.04 -1.85
C THR A 60 -1.31 -24.75 -1.03
N HIS A 61 -1.73 -24.86 0.23
CA HIS A 61 -1.87 -23.71 1.14
C HIS A 61 -0.53 -23.02 1.43
N GLN A 62 0.55 -23.79 1.61
CA GLN A 62 1.90 -23.25 1.81
C GLN A 62 2.41 -22.49 0.57
N PHE A 63 2.14 -22.99 -0.64
CA PHE A 63 2.55 -22.33 -1.87
C PHE A 63 1.88 -20.96 -2.03
N PHE A 64 0.55 -20.88 -1.86
CA PHE A 64 -0.18 -19.61 -1.97
C PHE A 64 0.20 -18.61 -0.87
N SER A 65 0.46 -19.08 0.36
CA SER A 65 0.97 -18.24 1.45
C SER A 65 2.38 -17.70 1.17
N LYS A 66 3.23 -18.48 0.47
CA LYS A 66 4.59 -18.03 0.12
C LYS A 66 4.56 -16.87 -0.88
N ILE A 67 3.70 -16.95 -1.89
CA ILE A 67 3.58 -15.94 -2.97
C ILE A 67 2.66 -14.77 -2.62
N SER A 68 1.89 -14.86 -1.53
CA SER A 68 1.01 -13.78 -1.12
C SER A 68 1.81 -12.52 -0.76
N PRO A 69 1.29 -11.32 -1.07
CA PRO A 69 1.90 -10.08 -0.65
C PRO A 69 2.11 -10.08 0.85
N LYS A 70 3.35 -9.81 1.29
CA LYS A 70 3.67 -9.80 2.71
C LYS A 70 3.01 -8.60 3.39
N SER A 71 2.41 -8.84 4.54
CA SER A 71 1.94 -7.78 5.43
C SER A 71 3.11 -6.86 5.79
N GLY A 72 2.81 -5.57 5.98
CA GLY A 72 3.82 -4.56 6.31
C GLY A 72 4.77 -4.16 5.18
N SER A 73 4.72 -4.80 4.00
CA SER A 73 5.53 -4.34 2.86
C SER A 73 5.00 -3.03 2.27
N LEU A 74 5.91 -2.18 1.76
CA LEU A 74 5.56 -0.92 1.09
C LEU A 74 4.54 -1.14 -0.04
N SER A 75 4.73 -2.19 -0.84
CA SER A 75 3.82 -2.56 -1.92
C SER A 75 2.40 -2.86 -1.42
N THR A 76 2.25 -3.51 -0.28
CA THR A 76 0.93 -3.76 0.34
C THR A 76 0.28 -2.46 0.81
N VAL A 77 1.06 -1.55 1.41
CA VAL A 77 0.56 -0.22 1.84
C VAL A 77 0.07 0.59 0.63
N ILE A 78 0.88 0.70 -0.42
CA ILE A 78 0.53 1.46 -1.63
C ILE A 78 -0.66 0.81 -2.36
N ARG A 79 -0.73 -0.52 -2.41
CA ARG A 79 -1.89 -1.24 -2.96
C ARG A 79 -3.17 -0.86 -2.23
N SER A 80 -3.14 -0.86 -0.89
CA SER A 80 -4.29 -0.49 -0.07
C SER A 80 -4.72 0.95 -0.28
N PHE A 81 -3.76 1.88 -0.29
CA PHE A 81 -4.00 3.29 -0.59
C PHE A 81 -4.69 3.48 -1.95
N LYS A 82 -4.11 2.94 -3.03
CA LYS A 82 -4.70 3.03 -4.38
C LYS A 82 -6.10 2.41 -4.46
N SER A 83 -6.32 1.30 -3.75
CA SER A 83 -7.61 0.61 -3.69
C SER A 83 -8.69 1.48 -3.06
N ILE A 84 -8.43 2.03 -1.86
CA ILE A 84 -9.38 2.89 -1.14
C ILE A 84 -9.70 4.13 -1.98
N VAL A 85 -8.68 4.82 -2.51
CA VAL A 85 -8.90 6.03 -3.31
C VAL A 85 -9.74 5.74 -4.55
N THR A 86 -9.48 4.63 -5.26
CA THR A 86 -10.28 4.24 -6.43
C THR A 86 -11.73 3.98 -6.04
N LYS A 87 -11.95 3.19 -4.97
CA LYS A 87 -13.30 2.84 -4.50
C LYS A 87 -14.07 4.09 -4.07
N THR A 88 -13.44 4.97 -3.31
CA THR A 88 -14.05 6.22 -2.81
C THR A 88 -14.34 7.18 -3.96
N THR A 89 -13.41 7.35 -4.90
CA THR A 89 -13.60 8.22 -6.08
C THR A 89 -14.76 7.75 -6.95
N ASN A 90 -14.80 6.46 -7.28
CA ASN A 90 -15.89 5.88 -8.07
C ASN A 90 -17.25 5.96 -7.37
N LYS A 91 -17.27 5.99 -6.03
CA LYS A 91 -18.49 6.16 -5.23
C LYS A 91 -18.98 7.61 -5.23
N ILE A 92 -18.07 8.58 -5.03
CA ILE A 92 -18.42 10.01 -4.91
C ILE A 92 -18.71 10.61 -6.29
N TYR A 93 -17.98 10.20 -7.32
CA TYR A 93 -18.07 10.73 -8.68
C TYR A 93 -18.45 9.63 -9.66
N PRO A 94 -19.70 9.14 -9.63
CA PRO A 94 -20.15 8.10 -10.56
C PRO A 94 -20.01 8.60 -12.00
N GLY A 95 -19.35 7.80 -12.85
CA GLY A 95 -19.11 8.12 -14.26
C GLY A 95 -17.73 8.72 -14.57
N ILE A 96 -16.92 9.06 -13.55
CA ILE A 96 -15.51 9.40 -13.80
C ILE A 96 -14.71 8.14 -14.14
N ASN A 97 -13.94 8.18 -15.23
CA ASN A 97 -13.04 7.09 -15.62
C ASN A 97 -11.69 7.24 -14.87
N PHE A 98 -11.74 7.26 -13.54
CA PHE A 98 -10.54 7.40 -12.73
C PHE A 98 -9.70 6.12 -12.78
N LYS A 99 -8.42 6.26 -13.13
CA LYS A 99 -7.46 5.16 -13.17
C LYS A 99 -6.10 5.62 -12.69
N TRP A 100 -5.46 4.77 -11.91
CA TRP A 100 -4.05 4.95 -11.56
C TRP A 100 -3.16 4.53 -12.72
N GLN A 101 -2.02 5.21 -12.86
CA GLN A 101 -0.88 4.64 -13.58
C GLN A 101 -0.46 3.32 -12.91
N PRO A 102 -0.17 2.26 -13.70
CA PRO A 102 0.36 1.01 -13.18
C PRO A 102 1.68 1.21 -12.44
N ARG A 103 1.93 0.38 -11.40
CA ARG A 103 3.11 0.46 -10.52
C ARG A 103 3.24 1.81 -9.81
N PHE A 104 4.34 2.02 -9.10
CA PHE A 104 4.68 3.28 -8.46
C PHE A 104 6.21 3.42 -8.48
N TYR A 105 6.69 4.64 -8.39
CA TYR A 105 8.11 4.92 -8.18
C TYR A 105 8.34 5.10 -6.68
N ASP A 106 9.39 4.46 -6.17
CA ASP A 106 9.86 4.62 -4.81
C ASP A 106 11.37 4.90 -4.79
N HIS A 107 11.80 5.59 -3.74
CA HIS A 107 13.20 5.93 -3.54
C HIS A 107 13.51 5.95 -2.05
N ILE A 108 14.57 5.27 -1.63
CA ILE A 108 14.97 5.15 -0.22
C ILE A 108 15.72 6.41 0.22
N ILE A 109 15.11 7.17 1.11
CA ILE A 109 15.70 8.38 1.72
C ILE A 109 16.51 7.95 2.95
N ARG A 110 17.84 8.14 2.92
CA ARG A 110 18.76 7.66 3.98
C ARG A 110 19.39 8.76 4.82
N ASN A 111 19.27 10.02 4.40
CA ASN A 111 19.90 11.14 5.09
C ASN A 111 18.96 12.35 5.12
N GLU A 112 19.18 13.21 6.11
CA GLU A 112 18.33 14.37 6.36
C GLU A 112 18.44 15.43 5.26
N LYS A 113 19.63 15.65 4.70
CA LYS A 113 19.82 16.60 3.59
C LYS A 113 18.90 16.27 2.43
N PHE A 114 18.92 15.00 2.00
CA PHE A 114 18.12 14.51 0.91
C PHE A 114 16.62 14.45 1.24
N LEU A 115 16.27 14.19 2.49
CA LEU A 115 14.90 14.33 2.97
C LEU A 115 14.38 15.78 2.79
N ASN A 116 15.21 16.77 3.14
CA ASN A 116 14.86 18.18 2.99
C ASN A 116 14.77 18.60 1.52
N GLU A 117 15.64 18.09 0.66
CA GLU A 117 15.55 18.30 -0.79
C GLU A 117 14.23 17.74 -1.36
N ILE A 118 13.84 16.52 -0.99
CA ILE A 118 12.57 15.92 -1.43
C ILE A 118 11.37 16.70 -0.89
N ARG A 119 11.41 17.15 0.37
CA ARG A 119 10.34 18.00 0.93
C ARG A 119 10.18 19.30 0.14
N GLY A 120 11.30 19.97 -0.17
CA GLY A 120 11.30 21.16 -1.01
C GLY A 120 10.72 20.87 -2.40
N TYR A 121 11.15 19.77 -3.03
CA TYR A 121 10.59 19.35 -4.32
C TYR A 121 9.07 19.15 -4.27
N ILE A 122 8.55 18.43 -3.26
CA ILE A 122 7.11 18.17 -3.11
C ILE A 122 6.33 19.47 -2.89
N TYR A 123 6.87 20.40 -2.12
CA TYR A 123 6.26 21.68 -1.82
C TYR A 123 6.22 22.60 -3.05
N ASP A 124 7.33 22.68 -3.80
CA ASP A 124 7.48 23.58 -4.95
C ASP A 124 6.76 23.07 -6.21
N ASN A 125 6.59 21.75 -6.33
CA ASN A 125 6.10 21.12 -7.57
C ASN A 125 4.73 21.64 -8.05
N PRO A 126 3.72 21.83 -7.17
CA PRO A 126 2.45 22.42 -7.56
C PRO A 126 2.57 23.81 -8.20
N GLU A 127 3.56 24.61 -7.80
CA GLU A 127 3.82 25.95 -8.38
C GLU A 127 4.50 25.83 -9.75
N ARG A 128 5.36 24.82 -9.91
CA ARG A 128 6.10 24.56 -11.15
C ARG A 128 5.31 23.75 -12.18
N TRP A 129 4.07 23.39 -11.89
CA TRP A 129 3.22 22.54 -12.74
C TRP A 129 3.04 23.08 -14.17
N GLU A 130 2.87 24.39 -14.32
CA GLU A 130 2.70 25.00 -15.65
C GLU A 130 3.94 24.83 -16.55
N LEU A 131 5.12 24.65 -15.95
CA LEU A 131 6.38 24.43 -16.64
C LEU A 131 6.75 22.94 -16.75
N ASP A 132 5.94 22.04 -16.16
CA ASP A 132 6.26 20.62 -16.15
C ASP A 132 6.11 20.01 -17.56
N ARG A 133 7.10 19.22 -17.95
CA ARG A 133 7.13 18.52 -19.25
C ARG A 133 5.97 17.54 -19.47
N ASN A 134 5.36 17.06 -18.39
CA ASN A 134 4.21 16.15 -18.43
C ASN A 134 2.89 16.88 -18.22
N ASN A 135 2.91 18.22 -18.19
CA ASN A 135 1.70 19.01 -18.30
C ASN A 135 1.13 18.83 -19.71
N PRO A 136 -0.14 18.44 -19.87
CA PRO A 136 -0.78 18.27 -21.18
C PRO A 136 -0.60 19.46 -22.12
N ASN A 137 -0.51 20.68 -21.58
CA ASN A 137 -0.31 21.91 -22.36
C ASN A 137 1.09 22.00 -23.00
N ASN A 138 2.08 21.31 -22.43
CA ASN A 138 3.48 21.33 -22.88
C ASN A 138 3.84 20.12 -23.76
N LEU A 139 2.92 19.17 -23.97
CA LEU A 139 3.19 17.96 -24.77
C LEU A 139 3.17 18.20 -26.29
N TRP A 140 2.67 19.37 -26.73
CA TRP A 140 2.43 19.69 -28.14
C TRP A 140 3.18 20.96 -28.61
N MET A 141 4.05 21.52 -27.77
CA MET A 141 5.00 22.59 -28.13
C MET A 141 6.35 22.00 -28.49
#